data_AF-A0A3C0JQU7-F1
#
_entry.id   AF-A0A3C0JQU7-F1
#
_cell.length_a   1.000
_cell.length_b   1.000
_cell.length_c   1.000
_cell.angle_alpha   90.00
_cell.angle_beta   90.00
_cell.angle_gamma   90.00
#
_symmetry.space_group_name_H-M   'P 1'
#
loop_
_entity.id
_entity.type
_entity.pdbx_description
1 polymer ?
#
loop_
_entity_poly.entity_id
_entity_poly.type
_entity_poly.pdbx_seq_one_letter_code
_entity_poly.pdbx_strand_id
1 'polypeptide(L)'
;MICQNVDFDTMIAAHLLSKGALGLKNLSLNVLGHEMTPISELIGTGRKQITFDQVDIADAVDYAAADADMTGRLRGVLEEQVEGQGLTGLMADMEMPL
;
A
#
# COMPACT_ATOMS: atom_id res chain seq x y z
N MET A 1 9.28 -19.29 7.21
CA MET A 1 9.24 -18.09 8.04
C MET A 1 7.77 -17.71 8.12
N ILE A 2 7.13 -17.83 9.29
CA ILE A 2 5.75 -17.36 9.46
C ILE A 2 5.87 -15.96 10.04
N CYS A 3 5.45 -14.94 9.29
CA CYS A 3 5.40 -13.57 9.80
C CYS A 3 4.36 -13.52 10.92
N GLN A 4 4.78 -13.16 12.13
CA GLN A 4 3.87 -12.96 13.27
C GLN A 4 3.41 -11.50 13.30
N ASN A 5 2.17 -11.26 13.75
CA ASN A 5 1.54 -9.94 13.87
C ASN A 5 1.30 -9.19 12.54
N VAL A 6 0.98 -9.90 11.46
CA VAL A 6 0.43 -9.29 10.24
C VAL A 6 -1.08 -9.24 10.40
N ASP A 7 -1.64 -8.07 10.67
CA ASP A 7 -3.07 -7.90 10.99
C ASP A 7 -3.87 -7.26 9.87
N PHE A 8 -3.23 -6.48 8.98
CA PHE A 8 -3.92 -5.77 7.93
C PHE A 8 -3.06 -5.52 6.69
N ASP A 9 -3.64 -5.73 5.51
CA ASP A 9 -3.07 -5.35 4.21
C ASP A 9 -4.08 -4.50 3.43
N THR A 10 -3.68 -3.26 3.10
CA THR A 10 -4.54 -2.30 2.37
C THR A 10 -4.89 -2.76 0.96
N MET A 11 -4.02 -3.54 0.31
CA MET A 11 -4.26 -4.08 -1.03
C MET A 11 -5.32 -5.19 -0.98
N ILE A 12 -5.26 -6.08 0.03
CA ILE A 12 -6.27 -7.11 0.27
C ILE A 12 -7.62 -6.47 0.63
N ALA A 13 -7.63 -5.51 1.55
CA ALA A 13 -8.85 -4.78 1.89
C ALA A 13 -9.47 -4.11 0.65
N ALA A 14 -8.65 -3.45 -0.19
CA ALA A 14 -9.10 -2.85 -1.43
C ALA A 14 -9.63 -3.89 -2.44
N HIS A 15 -9.02 -5.08 -2.50
CA HIS A 15 -9.49 -6.18 -3.35
C HIS A 15 -10.89 -6.66 -2.92
N LEU A 16 -11.08 -6.91 -1.62
CA LEU A 16 -12.38 -7.32 -1.06
C LEU A 16 -13.46 -6.28 -1.29
N LEU A 17 -13.10 -5.00 -1.21
CA LEU A 17 -13.98 -3.87 -1.51
C LEU A 17 -14.16 -3.61 -3.01
N SER A 18 -13.70 -4.51 -3.89
CA SER A 18 -13.83 -4.43 -5.35
C SER A 18 -13.27 -3.14 -5.94
N LYS A 19 -12.21 -2.58 -5.35
CA LYS A 19 -11.50 -1.42 -5.93
C LYS A 19 -10.74 -1.89 -7.18
N GLY A 20 -10.66 -1.02 -8.20
CA GLY A 20 -10.03 -1.37 -9.47
C GLY A 20 -8.50 -1.48 -9.40
N ALA A 21 -7.81 -0.34 -9.23
CA ALA A 21 -6.36 -0.29 -9.21
C ALA A 21 -5.84 -0.37 -7.76
N LEU A 22 -5.26 -1.53 -7.41
CA LEU A 22 -4.92 -1.89 -6.03
C LEU A 22 -3.54 -1.41 -5.55
N GLY A 23 -2.70 -0.90 -6.46
CA GLY A 23 -1.38 -0.39 -6.08
C GLY A 23 -1.50 0.83 -5.18
N LEU A 24 -0.62 0.93 -4.17
CA LEU A 24 -0.62 2.00 -3.15
C LEU A 24 -0.80 3.41 -3.74
N LYS A 25 -0.10 3.71 -4.83
CA LYS A 25 -0.16 5.02 -5.51
C LYS A 25 -1.56 5.31 -6.04
N ASN A 26 -2.20 4.32 -6.66
CA ASN A 26 -3.56 4.43 -7.16
C ASN A 26 -4.58 4.51 -6.02
N LEU A 27 -4.39 3.72 -4.95
CA LEU A 27 -5.27 3.77 -3.79
C LEU A 27 -5.17 5.12 -3.07
N SER A 28 -3.96 5.63 -2.86
CA SER A 28 -3.74 6.97 -2.30
C SER A 28 -4.45 8.05 -3.12
N LEU A 29 -4.32 8.00 -4.45
CA LEU A 29 -5.00 8.96 -5.31
C LEU A 29 -6.53 8.82 -5.27
N ASN A 30 -7.05 7.60 -5.42
CA ASN A 30 -8.49 7.36 -5.57
C ASN A 30 -9.26 7.44 -4.25
N VAL A 31 -8.63 7.10 -3.13
CA VAL A 31 -9.28 7.03 -1.81
C VAL A 31 -8.97 8.27 -0.97
N LEU A 32 -7.72 8.75 -0.99
CA LEU A 32 -7.28 9.88 -0.18
C LEU A 32 -7.19 11.20 -0.97
N GLY A 33 -7.29 11.15 -2.31
CA GLY A 33 -7.07 12.33 -3.16
C GLY A 33 -5.61 12.79 -3.17
N HIS A 34 -4.66 11.93 -2.79
CA HIS A 34 -3.25 12.29 -2.65
C HIS A 34 -2.40 11.58 -3.70
N GLU A 35 -1.78 12.37 -4.58
CA GLU A 35 -0.82 11.89 -5.57
C GLU A 35 0.54 11.66 -4.89
N MET A 36 1.06 10.45 -5.05
CA MET A 36 2.34 10.03 -4.49
C MET A 36 3.43 10.01 -5.56
N THR A 37 4.67 10.24 -5.16
CA THR A 37 5.84 10.11 -6.01
C THR A 37 5.97 8.69 -6.57
N PRO A 38 6.03 8.49 -7.90
CA PRO A 38 6.34 7.20 -8.50
C PRO A 38 7.79 6.79 -8.24
N ILE A 39 8.05 5.50 -7.99
CA ILE A 39 9.42 5.01 -7.74
C ILE A 39 10.38 5.32 -8.90
N SER A 40 9.87 5.41 -10.13
CA SER A 40 10.65 5.74 -11.33
C SER A 40 11.30 7.13 -11.28
N GLU A 41 10.80 8.04 -10.43
CA GLU A 41 11.46 9.33 -10.20
C GLU A 41 12.77 9.16 -9.42
N LEU A 42 12.85 8.15 -8.55
CA LEU A 42 14.04 7.83 -7.75
C LEU A 42 15.00 6.93 -8.52
N ILE A 43 14.48 5.86 -9.12
CA ILE A 43 15.33 4.82 -9.71
C ILE A 43 15.48 4.92 -11.23
N GLY A 44 14.77 5.85 -11.87
CA GLY A 44 14.74 5.98 -13.33
C GLY A 44 13.94 4.87 -14.01
N THR A 45 14.14 4.74 -15.33
CA THR A 45 13.42 3.77 -16.18
C THR A 45 14.33 3.11 -17.21
N GLY A 46 13.90 1.94 -17.71
CA GLY A 46 14.58 1.21 -18.79
C GLY A 46 15.94 0.66 -18.37
N ARG A 47 16.86 0.52 -19.33
CA ARG A 47 18.17 -0.13 -19.13
C ARG A 47 19.09 0.60 -18.13
N LYS A 48 18.83 1.87 -17.86
CA LYS A 48 19.62 2.69 -16.93
C LYS A 48 18.99 2.78 -15.53
N GLN A 49 17.90 2.06 -15.30
CA GLN A 49 17.25 2.01 -13.99
C GLN A 49 18.22 1.48 -12.94
N ILE A 50 18.37 2.21 -11.84
CA ILE A 50 19.19 1.80 -10.70
C ILE A 50 18.35 0.98 -9.72
N THR A 51 18.99 0.36 -8.75
CA THR A 51 18.32 -0.30 -7.62
C THR A 51 18.17 0.67 -6.44
N PHE A 52 17.21 0.43 -5.55
CA PHE A 52 16.88 1.37 -4.47
C PHE A 52 18.03 1.64 -3.49
N ASP A 53 18.97 0.69 -3.35
CA ASP A 53 20.20 0.86 -2.55
C ASP A 53 21.18 1.90 -3.12
N GLN A 54 20.97 2.35 -4.36
CA GLN A 54 21.78 3.38 -5.02
C GLN A 54 21.11 4.77 -4.97
N VAL A 55 19.91 4.88 -4.42
CA VAL A 55 19.18 6.16 -4.28
C VAL A 55 19.82 6.99 -3.16
N ASP A 56 19.83 8.31 -3.32
CA ASP A 56 20.26 9.21 -2.25
C ASP A 56 19.43 8.99 -0.98
N ILE A 57 20.08 9.00 0.18
CA ILE A 57 19.42 8.70 1.45
C ILE A 57 18.26 9.67 1.72
N ALA A 58 18.39 10.95 1.38
CA ALA A 58 17.33 11.92 1.61
C ALA A 58 16.07 11.57 0.80
N ASP A 59 16.23 11.29 -0.49
CA ASP A 59 15.12 10.93 -1.38
C ASP A 59 14.50 9.59 -0.99
N ALA A 60 15.33 8.62 -0.59
CA ALA A 60 14.87 7.31 -0.12
C ALA A 60 14.03 7.41 1.16
N VAL A 61 14.44 8.29 2.09
CA VAL A 61 13.71 8.53 3.34
C VAL A 61 12.33 9.11 3.06
N ASP A 62 12.25 10.18 2.27
CA ASP A 62 10.97 10.85 1.99
C ASP A 62 10.00 9.90 1.26
N TYR A 63 10.49 9.14 0.28
CA TYR A 63 9.69 8.15 -0.44
C TYR A 63 9.19 7.02 0.48
N ALA A 64 10.08 6.43 1.28
CA ALA A 64 9.72 5.32 2.16
C ALA A 64 8.77 5.78 3.29
N ALA A 65 8.97 6.98 3.83
CA ALA A 65 8.10 7.58 4.83
C ALA A 65 6.69 7.84 4.27
N ALA A 66 6.60 8.37 3.04
CA ALA A 66 5.32 8.58 2.37
C ALA A 66 4.57 7.26 2.13
N ASP A 67 5.27 6.19 1.74
CA ASP A 67 4.66 4.87 1.56
C ASP A 67 4.04 4.33 2.87
N ALA A 68 4.77 4.47 3.99
CA ALA A 68 4.27 4.06 5.31
C ALA A 68 3.08 4.93 5.78
N ASP A 69 3.17 6.25 5.64
CA ASP A 69 2.13 7.19 6.03
C ASP A 69 0.84 6.96 5.22
N MET A 70 0.94 6.83 3.89
CA MET A 70 -0.23 6.59 3.04
C MET A 70 -0.87 5.24 3.33
N THR A 71 -0.08 4.20 3.61
CA THR A 71 -0.60 2.89 4.02
C THR A 71 -1.39 2.99 5.34
N GLY A 72 -0.84 3.71 6.33
CA GLY A 72 -1.52 3.93 7.61
C GLY A 72 -2.84 4.70 7.46
N ARG A 73 -2.85 5.75 6.64
CA ARG A 73 -4.08 6.52 6.34
C ARG A 73 -5.12 5.69 5.60
N LEU A 74 -4.69 4.89 4.62
CA LEU A 74 -5.56 4.01 3.86
C LEU A 74 -6.22 2.96 4.76
N ARG A 75 -5.46 2.37 5.71
CA ARG A 75 -6.02 1.41 6.67
C ARG A 75 -7.25 1.99 7.38
N GLY A 76 -7.15 3.19 7.94
CA GLY A 76 -8.26 3.80 8.67
C GLY A 76 -9.56 3.92 7.86
N VAL A 77 -9.44 4.19 6.55
CA VAL A 77 -10.60 4.31 5.65
C VAL A 77 -11.11 2.95 5.17
N LEU A 78 -10.20 2.03 4.86
CA LEU A 78 -10.56 0.73 4.28
C LEU A 78 -11.06 -0.26 5.34
N GLU A 79 -10.52 -0.21 6.56
CA GLU A 79 -10.95 -1.05 7.68
C GLU A 79 -12.42 -0.78 8.03
N GLU A 80 -12.82 0.49 8.15
CA GLU A 80 -14.23 0.88 8.36
C GLU A 80 -15.15 0.37 7.24
N GLN A 81 -14.70 0.42 5.98
CA GLN A 81 -15.48 -0.08 4.83
C GLN A 81 -15.62 -1.60 4.84
N VAL A 82 -14.54 -2.32 5.20
CA VAL A 82 -14.53 -3.79 5.31
C VAL A 82 -15.49 -4.23 6.42
N GLU A 83 -15.43 -3.58 7.58
CA GLU A 83 -16.34 -3.83 8.69
C GLU A 83 -17.80 -3.54 8.31
N GLY A 84 -18.06 -2.39 7.69
CA GLY A 84 -19.41 -1.98 7.27
C GLY A 84 -20.05 -2.92 6.24
N GLN A 85 -19.24 -3.68 5.48
CA GLN A 85 -19.72 -4.70 4.53
C GLN A 85 -19.69 -6.12 5.11
N GLY A 86 -19.29 -6.31 6.37
CA GLY A 86 -19.21 -7.62 7.02
C GLY A 86 -18.12 -8.52 6.45
N LEU A 87 -17.07 -7.94 5.86
CA LEU A 87 -15.98 -8.67 5.20
C LEU A 87 -14.80 -8.99 6.14
N THR A 88 -14.85 -8.52 7.39
CA THR A 88 -13.76 -8.68 8.37
C THR A 88 -13.34 -10.13 8.57
N GLY A 89 -14.28 -11.07 8.70
CA GLY A 89 -13.96 -12.49 8.87
C GLY A 89 -13.31 -13.09 7.63
N LEU A 90 -13.79 -12.74 6.43
CA LEU A 90 -13.16 -13.18 5.18
C LEU A 90 -11.73 -12.66 5.07
N MET A 91 -11.50 -11.39 5.42
CA MET A 91 -10.16 -10.81 5.42
C MET A 91 -9.24 -11.50 6.43
N ALA A 92 -9.64 -11.57 7.70
CA ALA A 92 -8.78 -12.05 8.79
C ALA A 92 -8.55 -13.57 8.77
N ASP A 93 -9.59 -14.34 8.45
CA ASP A 93 -9.56 -15.81 8.58
C ASP A 93 -9.18 -16.52 7.29
N MET A 94 -9.34 -15.87 6.13
CA MET A 94 -9.06 -16.48 4.82
C MET A 94 -7.99 -15.75 4.02
N GLU A 95 -8.08 -14.44 3.81
CA GLU A 95 -7.16 -13.75 2.88
C GLU A 95 -5.80 -13.42 3.51
N MET A 96 -5.77 -12.93 4.75
CA MET A 96 -4.53 -12.54 5.45
C MET A 96 -3.59 -13.71 5.81
N PRO A 97 -4.08 -14.94 6.11
CA PRO A 97 -3.21 -16.08 6.39
C PRO A 97 -2.55 -16.75 5.17
N LEU A 98 -2.90 -16.35 3.94
CA LEU A 98 -2.44 -16.98 2.69
C LEU A 98 -1.00 -16.60 2.27
#